data_AF-A0AAQ3QGI7-F1
#
_entry.id   AF-A0AAQ3QGI7-F1
#
_cell.length_a   1.000
_cell.length_b   1.000
_cell.length_c   1.000
_cell.angle_alpha   90.00
_cell.angle_beta   90.00
_cell.angle_gamma   90.00
#
_symmetry.space_group_name_H-M   'P 1'
#
loop_
_entity.id
_entity.type
_entity.pdbx_description
1 polymer ?
#
loop_
_entity_poly.entity_id
_entity_poly.type
_entity_poly.pdbx_seq_one_letter_code
_entity_poly.pdbx_strand_id
1 'polypeptide(L)'
;MSSRAFRCWELGFLLLYAAAFYLIVIDRSVHLSNNYRGKLSGLRPGWIPGHLNDISDAQWRNFRGNLPILTIVLGCFTIVANVLRYWYNLKGRGMSFIWILTSLSYLLYLHGACVGYILLIASLNFLMAKIFVRSKYYLGILWVFNLSILILNRIFEGYSFSLFGQQFAFLDNFRGTFRWHICFNLVLLRIISFGCDYHWSHKNSLFDQKKHMQRCNICSSGTACYLSLQERSVHGDEYSFNMYLCYLLYAPLYIAGPIVSFNAFATQMDMPQKNYSLGQITWYGIRWILTLFLMEAMTHHIYYNAFAVSGTWRQLSPLEILIIGYGVVNFMWFKFFLIWRYFRFWSLMSGIEAPENMPRCINNCYDLETFWKSWHASFNKWLVSYSMCGLFSHL
;
A
#
# COMPACT_ATOMS: atom_id res chain seq x y z
N MET A 1 -12.82 -36.41 31.21
CA MET A 1 -13.59 -35.36 30.47
C MET A 1 -13.51 -35.68 28.98
N SER A 2 -14.61 -35.57 28.23
CA SER A 2 -14.53 -35.72 26.76
C SER A 2 -13.59 -34.66 26.18
N SER A 3 -12.86 -34.96 25.10
CA SER A 3 -11.94 -34.00 24.47
C SER A 3 -12.63 -32.70 24.02
N ARG A 4 -13.96 -32.71 23.92
CA ARG A 4 -14.79 -31.54 23.61
C ARG A 4 -15.02 -30.67 24.84
N ALA A 5 -15.32 -31.28 25.99
CA ALA A 5 -15.49 -30.55 27.25
C ALA A 5 -14.21 -29.84 27.66
N PHE A 6 -13.05 -30.51 27.53
CA PHE A 6 -11.74 -29.90 27.84
C PHE A 6 -11.45 -28.70 26.93
N ARG A 7 -11.68 -28.82 25.61
CA ARG A 7 -11.50 -27.71 24.65
C ARG A 7 -12.44 -26.53 24.92
N CYS A 8 -13.67 -26.76 25.35
CA CYS A 8 -14.59 -25.68 25.74
C CYS A 8 -14.11 -24.94 26.99
N TRP A 9 -13.62 -25.66 28.00
CA TRP A 9 -13.04 -25.06 29.20
C TRP A 9 -11.77 -24.27 28.89
N GLU A 10 -10.87 -24.83 28.08
CA GLU A 10 -9.66 -24.18 27.61
C GLU A 10 -9.97 -22.88 26.86
N LEU A 11 -10.93 -22.90 25.92
CA LEU A 11 -11.37 -21.70 25.21
C LEU A 11 -11.93 -20.65 26.17
N GLY A 12 -12.76 -21.05 27.14
CA GLY A 12 -13.31 -20.16 28.15
C GLY A 12 -12.22 -19.48 28.99
N PHE A 13 -11.23 -20.26 29.43
CA PHE A 13 -10.07 -19.75 30.17
C PHE A 13 -9.25 -18.76 29.34
N LEU A 14 -8.96 -19.08 28.07
CA LEU A 14 -8.21 -18.21 27.17
C LEU A 14 -8.94 -16.89 26.90
N LEU A 15 -10.26 -16.93 26.75
CA LEU A 15 -11.08 -15.72 26.57
C LEU A 15 -11.06 -14.84 27.81
N LEU A 16 -11.18 -15.43 29.01
CA LEU A 16 -11.10 -14.70 30.27
C LEU A 16 -9.72 -14.09 30.49
N TYR A 17 -8.65 -14.85 30.22
CA TYR A 17 -7.28 -14.35 30.27
C TYR A 17 -7.07 -13.17 29.31
N ALA A 18 -7.53 -13.30 28.06
CA ALA A 18 -7.41 -12.24 27.07
C ALA A 18 -8.18 -10.99 27.53
N ALA A 19 -9.41 -11.14 28.02
CA ALA A 19 -10.21 -10.03 28.52
C ALA A 19 -9.52 -9.32 29.70
N ALA A 20 -9.03 -10.07 30.68
CA ALA A 20 -8.30 -9.52 31.83
C ALA A 20 -7.02 -8.80 31.39
N PHE A 21 -6.24 -9.41 30.48
CA PHE A 21 -5.04 -8.80 29.91
C PHE A 21 -5.34 -7.45 29.24
N TYR A 22 -6.32 -7.41 28.33
CA TYR A 22 -6.66 -6.16 27.65
C TYR A 22 -7.23 -5.09 28.58
N LEU A 23 -8.04 -5.47 29.57
CA LEU A 23 -8.54 -4.53 30.58
C LEU A 23 -7.40 -3.92 31.39
N ILE A 24 -6.46 -4.73 31.87
CA ILE A 24 -5.29 -4.24 32.61
C ILE A 24 -4.43 -3.33 31.74
N VAL A 25 -4.14 -3.74 30.51
CA VAL A 25 -3.32 -2.95 29.58
C VAL A 25 -3.99 -1.61 29.27
N ILE A 26 -5.29 -1.59 28.99
CA ILE A 26 -6.03 -0.36 28.68
C ILE A 26 -6.09 0.56 29.91
N ASP A 27 -6.47 0.04 31.07
CA ASP A 27 -6.54 0.82 32.33
C ASP A 27 -5.20 1.48 32.66
N ARG A 28 -4.13 0.70 32.65
CA ARG A 28 -2.77 1.21 32.89
C ARG A 28 -2.35 2.22 31.85
N SER A 29 -2.69 2.02 30.58
CA SER A 29 -2.33 2.93 29.49
C SER A 29 -3.04 4.29 29.60
N VAL A 30 -4.31 4.29 30.00
CA VAL A 30 -5.08 5.52 30.25
C VAL A 30 -4.52 6.24 31.47
N HIS A 31 -4.28 5.52 32.57
CA HIS A 31 -3.69 6.10 33.78
C HIS A 31 -2.31 6.73 33.52
N LEU A 32 -1.44 6.04 32.77
CA LEU A 32 -0.16 6.57 32.32
C LEU A 32 -0.33 7.86 31.51
N SER A 33 -1.21 7.84 30.51
CA SER A 33 -1.44 8.96 29.60
C SER A 33 -1.93 10.21 30.34
N ASN A 34 -2.79 10.04 31.36
CA ASN A 34 -3.25 11.12 32.21
C ASN A 34 -2.14 11.70 33.10
N ASN A 35 -1.35 10.84 33.75
CA ASN A 35 -0.30 11.28 34.68
C ASN A 35 0.86 12.01 34.00
N TYR A 36 1.19 11.62 32.76
CA TYR A 36 2.31 12.19 32.02
C TYR A 36 1.89 13.23 30.98
N ARG A 37 0.60 13.58 30.87
CA ARG A 37 0.05 14.49 29.84
C ARG A 37 0.85 15.78 29.64
N GLY A 38 1.33 16.40 30.72
CA GLY A 38 2.11 17.64 30.67
C GLY A 38 3.60 17.49 30.34
N LYS A 39 4.14 16.27 30.36
CA LYS A 39 5.56 15.95 30.12
C LYS A 39 5.81 15.40 28.71
N LEU A 40 4.75 15.12 27.96
CA LEU A 40 4.83 14.50 26.64
C LEU A 40 4.90 15.54 25.53
N SER A 41 5.82 15.31 24.60
CA SER A 41 5.93 16.06 23.35
C SER A 41 5.01 15.47 22.27
N GLY A 42 4.61 16.30 21.30
CA GLY A 42 3.83 15.85 20.14
C GLY A 42 2.30 15.78 20.34
N LEU A 43 1.81 16.01 21.56
CA LEU A 43 0.39 16.15 21.84
C LEU A 43 -0.15 17.49 21.31
N ARG A 44 -1.34 17.49 20.70
CA ARG A 44 -2.02 18.71 20.25
C ARG A 44 -3.51 18.70 20.62
N PRO A 45 -4.19 19.85 20.63
CA PRO A 45 -5.64 19.89 20.80
C PRO A 45 -6.35 18.99 19.78
N GLY A 46 -7.19 18.09 20.30
CA GLY A 46 -8.02 17.19 19.51
C GLY A 46 -9.38 17.79 19.18
N TRP A 47 -10.22 17.02 18.49
CA TRP A 47 -11.62 17.40 18.24
C TRP A 47 -12.55 16.92 19.36
N ILE A 48 -12.09 16.00 20.22
CA ILE A 48 -12.81 15.58 21.42
C ILE A 48 -12.60 16.63 22.52
N PRO A 49 -13.65 17.29 23.02
CA PRO A 49 -13.52 18.33 24.04
C PRO A 49 -12.82 17.82 25.29
N GLY A 50 -11.86 18.60 25.80
CA GLY A 50 -11.10 18.26 27.02
C GLY A 50 -9.94 17.27 26.82
N HIS A 51 -9.80 16.64 25.64
CA HIS A 51 -8.75 15.66 25.34
C HIS A 51 -7.70 16.21 24.36
N LEU A 52 -6.42 15.92 24.63
CA LEU A 52 -5.36 16.08 23.64
C LEU A 52 -5.33 14.85 22.73
N ASN A 53 -4.76 15.02 21.54
CA ASN A 53 -4.57 13.97 20.55
C ASN A 53 -3.08 13.71 20.36
N ASP A 54 -2.67 12.44 20.45
CA ASP A 54 -1.33 11.99 20.10
C ASP A 54 -1.16 11.98 18.57
N ILE A 55 -0.51 13.02 18.06
CA ILE A 55 -0.14 13.14 16.66
C ILE A 55 1.37 13.11 16.47
N SER A 56 2.09 12.44 17.37
CA SER A 56 3.55 12.40 17.37
C SER A 56 4.12 11.68 16.14
N ASP A 57 3.45 10.62 15.67
CA ASP A 57 3.81 9.93 14.42
C ASP A 57 3.56 10.83 13.19
N ALA A 58 4.64 11.12 12.47
CA ALA A 58 4.60 12.06 11.34
C ALA A 58 3.77 11.54 10.14
N GLN A 59 3.78 10.23 9.90
CA GLN A 59 3.07 9.63 8.76
C GLN A 59 1.55 9.62 9.01
N TRP A 60 1.14 9.22 10.21
CA TRP A 60 -0.25 9.30 10.66
C TRP A 60 -0.75 10.74 10.65
N ARG A 61 0.02 11.67 11.23
CA ARG A 61 -0.32 13.10 11.25
C ARG A 61 -0.53 13.65 9.84
N ASN A 62 0.36 13.31 8.90
CA ASN A 62 0.26 13.77 7.51
C ASN A 62 -0.96 13.16 6.79
N PHE A 63 -1.18 11.84 6.93
CA PHE A 63 -2.35 11.18 6.32
C PHE A 63 -3.66 11.74 6.88
N ARG A 64 -3.79 11.81 8.21
CA ARG A 64 -4.97 12.34 8.91
C ARG A 64 -5.26 13.79 8.52
N GLY A 65 -4.24 14.65 8.47
CA GLY A 65 -4.38 16.06 8.10
C GLY A 65 -4.83 16.26 6.65
N ASN A 66 -4.38 15.40 5.73
CA ASN A 66 -4.74 15.47 4.32
C ASN A 66 -5.96 14.62 3.95
N LEU A 67 -6.56 13.89 4.89
CA LEU A 67 -7.67 12.98 4.64
C LEU A 67 -8.88 13.64 3.96
N PRO A 68 -9.30 14.88 4.31
CA PRO A 68 -10.39 15.56 3.59
C PRO A 68 -10.06 15.81 2.11
N ILE A 69 -8.86 16.31 1.83
CA ILE A 69 -8.38 16.57 0.45
C ILE A 69 -8.30 15.26 -0.32
N LEU A 70 -7.71 14.21 0.27
CA LEU A 70 -7.63 12.89 -0.33
C LEU A 70 -9.02 12.32 -0.65
N THR A 71 -10.01 12.57 0.20
CA THR A 71 -11.38 12.07 0.02
C THR A 71 -12.10 12.80 -1.10
N ILE A 72 -11.89 14.11 -1.24
CA ILE A 72 -12.38 14.87 -2.40
C ILE A 72 -11.74 14.35 -3.68
N VAL A 73 -10.41 14.16 -3.69
CA VAL A 73 -9.69 13.64 -4.87
C VAL A 73 -10.18 12.23 -5.23
N LEU A 74 -10.36 11.35 -4.25
CA LEU A 74 -10.95 10.02 -4.43
C LEU A 74 -12.33 10.12 -5.09
N GLY A 75 -13.21 10.95 -4.54
CA GLY A 75 -14.55 11.19 -5.08
C GLY A 75 -14.51 11.69 -6.53
N CYS A 76 -13.77 12.76 -6.80
CA CYS A 76 -13.62 13.31 -8.14
C CYS A 76 -13.04 12.29 -9.13
N PHE A 77 -11.96 11.59 -8.76
CA PHE A 77 -11.34 10.58 -9.59
C PHE A 77 -12.31 9.44 -9.93
N THR A 78 -12.99 8.90 -8.93
CA THR A 78 -13.93 7.77 -9.12
C THR A 78 -15.16 8.18 -9.92
N ILE A 79 -15.72 9.36 -9.67
CA ILE A 79 -16.87 9.88 -10.43
C ILE A 79 -16.48 10.07 -11.89
N VAL A 80 -15.38 10.77 -12.18
CA VAL A 80 -14.91 11.00 -13.56
C VAL A 80 -14.63 9.67 -14.25
N ALA A 81 -13.93 8.74 -13.59
CA ALA A 81 -13.62 7.44 -14.16
C ALA A 81 -14.88 6.62 -14.48
N ASN A 82 -15.84 6.55 -13.56
CA ASN A 82 -17.03 5.71 -13.72
C ASN A 82 -18.05 6.31 -14.70
N VAL A 83 -18.24 7.63 -14.67
CA VAL A 83 -19.13 8.34 -15.60
C VAL A 83 -18.62 8.22 -17.03
N LEU A 84 -17.34 8.49 -17.28
CA LEU A 84 -16.75 8.37 -18.62
C LEU A 84 -16.74 6.91 -19.11
N ARG A 85 -16.46 5.96 -18.22
CA ARG A 85 -16.54 4.53 -18.55
C ARG A 85 -17.96 4.13 -18.98
N TYR A 86 -18.98 4.62 -18.28
CA TYR A 86 -20.38 4.31 -18.56
C TYR A 86 -20.88 4.98 -19.85
N TRP A 87 -20.66 6.30 -20.00
CA TRP A 87 -21.17 7.05 -21.16
C TRP A 87 -20.50 6.68 -22.48
N TYR A 88 -19.19 6.44 -22.45
CA TYR A 88 -18.43 6.16 -23.67
C TYR A 88 -18.09 4.67 -23.85
N ASN A 89 -18.60 3.79 -22.97
CA ASN A 89 -18.30 2.35 -22.95
C ASN A 89 -16.79 2.04 -23.06
N LEU A 90 -15.96 2.92 -22.49
CA LEU A 90 -14.50 2.83 -22.61
C LEU A 90 -13.99 1.58 -21.86
N LYS A 91 -13.09 0.85 -22.52
CA LYS A 91 -12.37 -0.30 -21.97
C LYS A 91 -10.89 -0.21 -22.33
N GLY A 92 -10.03 -0.84 -21.54
CA GLY A 92 -8.60 -0.98 -21.85
C GLY A 92 -7.93 0.33 -22.22
N ARG A 93 -7.36 0.38 -23.42
CA ARG A 93 -6.64 1.55 -23.93
C ARG A 93 -7.43 2.87 -23.86
N GLY A 94 -8.74 2.84 -24.05
CA GLY A 94 -9.57 4.05 -23.96
C GLY A 94 -9.63 4.59 -22.53
N MET A 95 -9.82 3.71 -21.55
CA MET A 95 -9.83 4.08 -20.13
C MET A 95 -8.44 4.48 -19.62
N SER A 96 -7.36 3.92 -20.17
CA SER A 96 -6.02 4.21 -19.68
C SER A 96 -5.62 5.66 -19.97
N PHE A 97 -6.07 6.24 -21.08
CA PHE A 97 -5.86 7.67 -21.35
C PHE A 97 -6.53 8.57 -20.32
N ILE A 98 -7.78 8.28 -19.97
CA ILE A 98 -8.51 9.04 -18.95
C ILE A 98 -7.78 8.93 -17.60
N TRP A 99 -7.39 7.73 -17.21
CA TRP A 99 -6.69 7.50 -15.94
C TRP A 99 -5.30 8.11 -15.89
N ILE A 100 -4.57 8.13 -17.01
CA ILE A 100 -3.30 8.85 -17.11
C ILE A 100 -3.53 10.34 -16.92
N LEU A 101 -4.52 10.93 -17.59
CA LEU A 101 -4.79 12.36 -17.49
C LEU A 101 -5.17 12.77 -16.05
N THR A 102 -6.08 12.02 -15.43
CA THR A 102 -6.49 12.29 -14.03
C THR A 102 -5.40 11.97 -13.02
N SER A 103 -4.56 10.97 -13.28
CA SER A 103 -3.42 10.67 -12.41
C SER A 103 -2.30 11.69 -12.58
N LEU A 104 -2.03 12.17 -13.79
CA LEU A 104 -1.03 13.20 -14.04
C LEU A 104 -1.41 14.52 -13.38
N SER A 105 -2.69 14.93 -13.43
CA SER A 105 -3.12 16.13 -12.71
C SER A 105 -2.91 16.00 -11.19
N TYR A 106 -3.19 14.82 -10.63
CA TYR A 106 -2.90 14.51 -9.23
C TYR A 106 -1.39 14.53 -8.92
N LEU A 107 -0.56 13.93 -9.76
CA LEU A 107 0.89 13.90 -9.59
C LEU A 107 1.54 15.28 -9.75
N LEU A 108 1.04 16.11 -10.67
CA LEU A 108 1.48 17.50 -10.83
C LEU A 108 1.20 18.32 -9.58
N TYR A 109 0.07 18.10 -8.91
CA TYR A 109 -0.18 18.71 -7.60
C TYR A 109 0.80 18.21 -6.52
N LEU A 110 1.07 16.91 -6.49
CA LEU A 110 1.96 16.31 -5.48
C LEU A 110 3.43 16.68 -5.66
N HIS A 111 3.92 16.72 -6.90
CA HIS A 111 5.36 16.75 -7.20
C HIS A 111 5.79 17.92 -8.10
N GLY A 112 4.84 18.69 -8.63
CA GLY A 112 5.11 19.81 -9.54
C GLY A 112 5.98 19.40 -10.72
N ALA A 113 7.05 20.16 -10.96
CA ALA A 113 8.02 19.90 -12.03
C ALA A 113 8.72 18.54 -11.91
N CYS A 114 8.84 17.97 -10.69
CA CYS A 114 9.53 16.70 -10.47
C CYS A 114 8.83 15.51 -11.14
N VAL A 115 7.57 15.65 -11.58
CA VAL A 115 6.91 14.64 -12.42
C VAL A 115 7.74 14.32 -13.67
N GLY A 116 8.49 15.30 -14.19
CA GLY A 116 9.40 15.09 -15.31
C GLY A 116 10.45 13.99 -15.04
N TYR A 117 11.00 13.90 -13.82
CA TYR A 117 11.94 12.84 -13.47
C TYR A 117 11.27 11.46 -13.45
N ILE A 118 10.05 11.36 -12.92
CA ILE A 118 9.29 10.11 -12.89
C ILE A 118 9.02 9.63 -14.32
N LEU A 119 8.55 10.54 -15.18
CA LEU A 119 8.28 10.22 -16.59
C LEU A 119 9.54 9.85 -17.36
N LEU A 120 10.65 10.55 -17.13
CA LEU A 120 11.93 10.24 -17.77
C LEU A 120 12.41 8.83 -17.40
N ILE A 121 12.46 8.52 -16.09
CA ILE A 121 12.90 7.20 -15.61
C ILE A 121 11.95 6.10 -16.09
N ALA A 122 10.63 6.36 -16.09
CA ALA A 122 9.64 5.44 -16.62
C ALA A 122 9.85 5.15 -18.10
N SER A 123 10.05 6.20 -18.93
CA SER A 123 10.29 6.06 -20.37
C SER A 123 11.59 5.33 -20.68
N LEU A 124 12.68 5.64 -19.97
CA LEU A 124 13.95 4.92 -20.13
C LEU A 124 13.80 3.43 -19.83
N ASN A 125 13.09 3.08 -18.75
CA ASN A 125 12.78 1.68 -18.43
C ASN A 125 11.93 1.01 -19.51
N PHE A 126 10.93 1.72 -20.06
CA PHE A 126 10.09 1.16 -21.12
C PHE A 126 10.88 0.90 -22.40
N LEU A 127 11.75 1.84 -22.82
CA LEU A 127 12.62 1.68 -23.98
C LEU A 127 13.58 0.51 -23.77
N MET A 128 14.22 0.44 -22.59
CA MET A 128 15.08 -0.67 -22.20
C MET A 128 14.33 -2.01 -22.27
N ALA A 129 13.10 -2.08 -21.75
CA ALA A 129 12.24 -3.25 -21.86
C ALA A 129 12.02 -3.62 -23.34
N LYS A 130 11.55 -2.69 -24.17
CA LYS A 130 11.27 -2.98 -25.59
C LYS A 130 12.50 -3.44 -26.38
N ILE A 131 13.67 -2.90 -26.12
CA ILE A 131 14.90 -3.22 -26.85
C ILE A 131 15.47 -4.57 -26.39
N PHE A 132 15.55 -4.80 -25.07
CA PHE A 132 16.31 -5.92 -24.52
C PHE A 132 15.46 -7.10 -24.07
N VAL A 133 14.12 -7.06 -24.14
CA VAL A 133 13.24 -8.11 -23.58
C VAL A 133 13.57 -9.54 -24.04
N ARG A 134 14.09 -9.75 -25.25
CA ARG A 134 14.46 -11.09 -25.74
C ARG A 134 15.82 -11.57 -25.25
N SER A 135 16.63 -10.69 -24.67
CA SER A 135 17.96 -11.02 -24.16
C SER A 135 17.86 -11.81 -22.85
N LYS A 136 18.73 -12.81 -22.69
CA LYS A 136 18.89 -13.55 -21.43
C LYS A 136 19.38 -12.68 -20.27
N TYR A 137 20.07 -11.57 -20.56
CA TYR A 137 20.61 -10.65 -19.55
C TYR A 137 19.62 -9.56 -19.11
N TYR A 138 18.44 -9.51 -19.73
CA TYR A 138 17.50 -8.41 -19.53
C TYR A 138 17.11 -8.20 -18.07
N LEU A 139 16.80 -9.27 -17.33
CA LEU A 139 16.43 -9.16 -15.92
C LEU A 139 17.58 -8.56 -15.09
N GLY A 140 18.82 -8.96 -15.35
CA GLY A 140 20.00 -8.37 -14.69
C GLY A 140 20.14 -6.88 -14.98
N ILE A 141 20.00 -6.48 -16.26
CA ILE A 141 20.05 -5.06 -16.67
C ILE A 141 18.92 -4.27 -16.00
N LEU A 142 17.70 -4.80 -15.97
CA LEU A 142 16.54 -4.18 -15.33
C LEU A 142 16.78 -3.92 -13.85
N TRP A 143 17.29 -4.92 -13.11
CA TRP A 143 17.58 -4.78 -11.69
C TRP A 143 18.73 -3.82 -11.42
N VAL A 144 19.85 -3.93 -12.13
CA VAL A 144 21.00 -3.04 -11.95
C VAL A 144 20.61 -1.59 -12.23
N PHE A 145 19.87 -1.33 -13.31
CA PHE A 145 19.39 0.01 -13.64
C PHE A 145 18.51 0.58 -12.53
N ASN A 146 17.46 -0.15 -12.11
CA ASN A 146 16.51 0.35 -11.13
C ASN A 146 17.12 0.47 -9.72
N LEU A 147 17.99 -0.46 -9.31
CA LEU A 147 18.72 -0.35 -8.04
C LEU A 147 19.68 0.86 -8.04
N SER A 148 20.35 1.11 -9.17
CA SER A 148 21.20 2.31 -9.32
C SER A 148 20.38 3.58 -9.16
N ILE A 149 19.22 3.67 -9.83
CA ILE A 149 18.29 4.80 -9.68
C ILE A 149 17.79 4.93 -8.23
N LEU A 150 17.46 3.83 -7.56
CA LEU A 150 17.02 3.85 -6.16
C LEU A 150 18.10 4.41 -5.24
N ILE A 151 19.35 3.98 -5.43
CA ILE A 151 20.52 4.47 -4.68
C ILE A 151 20.74 5.96 -4.95
N LEU A 152 20.75 6.38 -6.22
CA LEU A 152 20.91 7.78 -6.60
C LEU A 152 19.81 8.66 -6.00
N ASN A 153 18.55 8.23 -6.10
CA ASN A 153 17.41 8.93 -5.48
C ASN A 153 17.59 9.11 -3.97
N ARG A 154 18.20 8.12 -3.29
CA ARG A 154 18.46 8.16 -1.84
C ARG A 154 19.64 9.05 -1.48
N ILE A 155 20.74 8.98 -2.23
CA ILE A 155 21.95 9.78 -2.00
C ILE A 155 21.66 11.26 -2.21
N PHE A 156 20.95 11.60 -3.28
CA PHE A 156 20.65 12.99 -3.62
C PHE A 156 19.37 13.53 -2.96
N GLU A 157 18.63 12.71 -2.19
CA GLU A 157 17.30 13.04 -1.68
C GLU A 157 16.37 13.66 -2.75
N GLY A 158 16.46 13.12 -3.97
CA GLY A 158 15.84 13.66 -5.18
C GLY A 158 16.61 14.80 -5.86
N TYR A 159 16.64 14.78 -7.19
CA TYR A 159 17.48 15.67 -7.99
C TYR A 159 16.98 17.11 -8.04
N SER A 160 17.86 18.09 -7.82
CA SER A 160 17.58 19.49 -8.14
C SER A 160 17.79 19.77 -9.61
N PHE A 161 16.92 20.60 -10.17
CA PHE A 161 17.00 21.01 -11.57
C PHE A 161 18.25 21.85 -11.83
N SER A 162 18.68 22.62 -10.83
CA SER A 162 19.96 23.35 -10.81
C SER A 162 21.19 22.47 -11.08
N LEU A 163 21.18 21.19 -10.69
CA LEU A 163 22.30 20.26 -10.99
C LEU A 163 22.49 20.03 -12.50
N PHE A 164 21.42 20.18 -13.28
CA PHE A 164 21.44 19.97 -14.74
C PHE A 164 21.64 21.28 -15.52
N GLY A 165 21.80 22.41 -14.82
CA GLY A 165 22.08 23.72 -15.40
C GLY A 165 21.28 24.85 -14.77
N GLN A 166 21.89 26.03 -14.67
CA GLN A 166 21.25 27.20 -14.03
C GLN A 166 19.95 27.63 -14.73
N GLN A 167 19.82 27.40 -16.04
CA GLN A 167 18.61 27.66 -16.82
C GLN A 167 17.37 26.91 -16.31
N PHE A 168 17.53 25.78 -15.62
CA PHE A 168 16.43 25.01 -15.05
C PHE A 168 16.21 25.27 -13.55
N ALA A 169 17.05 26.10 -12.91
CA ALA A 169 16.98 26.33 -11.47
C ALA A 169 15.62 26.92 -11.02
N PHE A 170 14.92 27.64 -11.89
CA PHE A 170 13.58 28.16 -11.56
C PHE A 170 12.57 27.04 -11.27
N LEU A 171 12.73 25.84 -11.85
CA LEU A 171 11.87 24.68 -11.61
C LEU A 171 12.04 24.10 -10.20
N ASP A 172 13.15 24.37 -9.52
CA ASP A 172 13.35 23.97 -8.13
C ASP A 172 12.36 24.68 -7.18
N ASN A 173 11.76 25.80 -7.58
CA ASN A 173 10.68 26.46 -6.84
C ASN A 173 9.33 25.74 -6.97
N PHE A 174 9.20 24.81 -7.92
CA PHE A 174 7.94 24.11 -8.24
C PHE A 174 8.03 22.61 -7.95
N ARG A 175 8.51 22.22 -6.76
CA ARG A 175 8.72 20.80 -6.39
C ARG A 175 7.51 20.06 -5.81
N GLY A 176 6.36 20.73 -5.74
CA GLY A 176 5.11 20.17 -5.21
C GLY A 176 5.10 20.02 -3.69
N THR A 177 4.05 19.38 -3.17
CA THR A 177 3.81 19.20 -1.72
C THR A 177 4.52 17.98 -1.14
N PHE A 178 4.81 16.98 -1.95
CA PHE A 178 5.34 15.68 -1.52
C PHE A 178 6.62 15.33 -2.25
N ARG A 179 7.57 14.74 -1.52
CA ARG A 179 8.87 14.33 -2.08
C ARG A 179 8.69 13.16 -3.05
N TRP A 180 8.90 13.42 -4.34
CA TRP A 180 8.70 12.45 -5.41
C TRP A 180 9.49 11.16 -5.22
N HIS A 181 10.76 11.27 -4.80
CA HIS A 181 11.67 10.13 -4.64
C HIS A 181 11.23 9.13 -3.57
N ILE A 182 10.39 9.54 -2.59
CA ILE A 182 9.83 8.63 -1.58
C ILE A 182 8.71 7.78 -2.18
N CYS A 183 7.76 8.43 -2.88
CA CYS A 183 6.68 7.73 -3.57
C CYS A 183 7.20 6.86 -4.73
N PHE A 184 8.30 7.30 -5.36
CA PHE A 184 8.92 6.58 -6.47
C PHE A 184 9.35 5.16 -6.10
N ASN A 185 9.57 4.85 -4.82
CA ASN A 185 9.85 3.48 -4.38
C ASN A 185 8.76 2.49 -4.81
N LEU A 186 7.48 2.87 -4.70
CA LEU A 186 6.37 2.00 -5.15
C LEU A 186 6.25 1.97 -6.68
N VAL A 187 6.55 3.08 -7.36
CA VAL A 187 6.59 3.14 -8.82
C VAL A 187 7.67 2.22 -9.37
N LEU A 188 8.84 2.18 -8.73
CA LEU A 188 9.95 1.32 -9.11
C LEU A 188 9.60 -0.17 -9.01
N LEU A 189 8.83 -0.58 -7.98
CA LEU A 189 8.33 -1.96 -7.88
C LEU A 189 7.44 -2.30 -9.08
N ARG A 190 6.60 -1.36 -9.52
CA ARG A 190 5.75 -1.53 -10.71
C ARG A 190 6.56 -1.57 -12.00
N ILE A 191 7.58 -0.73 -12.13
CA ILE A 191 8.51 -0.77 -13.26
C ILE A 191 9.13 -2.17 -13.39
N ILE A 192 9.61 -2.72 -12.29
CA ILE A 192 10.18 -4.08 -12.25
C ILE A 192 9.11 -5.12 -12.58
N SER A 193 7.90 -5.04 -11.99
CA SER A 193 6.79 -5.95 -12.31
C SER A 193 6.51 -5.99 -13.81
N PHE A 194 6.36 -4.82 -14.44
CA PHE A 194 6.12 -4.71 -15.89
C PHE A 194 7.26 -5.34 -16.69
N GLY A 195 8.51 -5.03 -16.33
CA GLY A 195 9.68 -5.56 -17.01
C GLY A 195 9.73 -7.08 -16.95
N CYS A 196 9.55 -7.67 -15.77
CA CYS A 196 9.51 -9.12 -15.57
C CYS A 196 8.34 -9.77 -16.31
N ASP A 197 7.11 -9.26 -16.14
CA ASP A 197 5.90 -9.79 -16.79
C ASP A 197 6.07 -9.78 -18.32
N TYR A 198 6.63 -8.69 -18.88
CA TYR A 198 6.87 -8.58 -20.32
C TYR A 198 7.93 -9.59 -20.80
N HIS A 199 9.03 -9.74 -20.07
CA HIS A 199 10.07 -10.74 -20.37
C HIS A 199 9.52 -12.17 -20.36
N TRP A 200 8.73 -12.50 -19.34
CA TRP A 200 8.13 -13.82 -19.21
C TRP A 200 7.04 -14.07 -20.25
N SER A 201 6.32 -13.05 -20.74
CA SER A 201 5.37 -13.26 -21.85
C SER A 201 6.03 -13.76 -23.14
N HIS A 202 7.32 -13.48 -23.35
CA HIS A 202 8.09 -13.96 -24.50
C HIS A 202 8.69 -15.35 -24.28
N LYS A 203 8.77 -15.82 -23.03
CA LYS A 203 9.20 -17.17 -22.67
C LYS A 203 7.96 -17.97 -22.30
N ASN A 204 7.37 -18.71 -23.25
CA ASN A 204 6.17 -19.55 -23.08
C ASN A 204 5.78 -19.79 -21.60
N SER A 205 4.78 -19.06 -21.10
CA SER A 205 4.47 -19.09 -19.68
C SER A 205 4.04 -20.51 -19.27
N LEU A 206 4.74 -21.09 -18.30
CA LEU A 206 4.45 -22.42 -17.76
C LEU A 206 3.20 -22.47 -16.86
N PHE A 207 2.39 -21.39 -16.80
CA PHE A 207 1.22 -21.35 -15.94
C PHE A 207 0.11 -22.27 -16.47
N ASP A 208 0.01 -23.45 -15.87
CA ASP A 208 -1.03 -24.43 -16.16
C ASP A 208 -2.35 -24.03 -15.50
N GLN A 209 -3.12 -23.21 -16.22
CA GLN A 209 -4.41 -22.69 -15.75
C GLN A 209 -5.40 -23.82 -15.38
N LYS A 210 -5.36 -24.96 -16.10
CA LYS A 210 -6.25 -26.09 -15.83
C LYS A 210 -5.91 -26.71 -14.47
N LYS A 211 -4.63 -26.96 -14.19
CA LYS A 211 -4.19 -27.45 -12.87
C LYS A 211 -4.49 -26.46 -11.75
N HIS A 212 -4.32 -25.16 -11.99
CA HIS A 212 -4.66 -24.14 -10.99
C HIS A 212 -6.16 -24.15 -10.66
N MET A 213 -7.03 -24.20 -11.69
CA MET A 213 -8.47 -24.20 -11.51
C MET A 213 -8.99 -25.44 -10.76
N GLN A 214 -8.32 -26.58 -10.92
CA GLN A 214 -8.62 -27.81 -10.16
C GLN A 214 -8.22 -27.73 -8.68
N ARG A 215 -7.16 -26.98 -8.35
CA ARG A 215 -6.62 -26.88 -6.98
C ARG A 215 -7.12 -25.67 -6.19
N CYS A 216 -7.59 -24.63 -6.88
CA CYS A 216 -7.98 -23.37 -6.25
C CYS A 216 -9.49 -23.30 -6.04
N ASN A 217 -9.92 -23.35 -4.78
CA ASN A 217 -11.33 -23.27 -4.39
C ASN A 217 -12.04 -22.00 -4.89
N ILE A 218 -11.31 -20.89 -5.07
CA ILE A 218 -11.84 -19.60 -5.55
C ILE A 218 -12.09 -19.65 -7.06
N CYS A 219 -11.15 -20.21 -7.82
CA CYS A 219 -11.31 -20.40 -9.26
C CYS A 219 -12.42 -21.41 -9.56
N SER A 220 -12.51 -22.50 -8.77
CA SER A 220 -13.54 -23.51 -8.94
C SER A 220 -14.95 -22.99 -8.64
N SER A 221 -15.08 -21.98 -7.77
CA SER A 221 -16.35 -21.30 -7.51
C SER A 221 -16.71 -20.24 -8.56
N GLY A 222 -15.94 -20.11 -9.64
CA GLY A 222 -16.17 -19.13 -10.73
C GLY A 222 -15.78 -17.69 -10.39
N THR A 223 -15.09 -17.48 -9.26
CA THR A 223 -14.62 -16.15 -8.82
C THR A 223 -13.20 -15.90 -9.35
N ALA A 224 -12.86 -14.67 -9.71
CA ALA A 224 -11.56 -14.36 -10.29
C ALA A 224 -10.47 -14.44 -9.21
N CYS A 225 -9.53 -15.38 -9.31
CA CYS A 225 -8.41 -15.44 -8.38
C CYS A 225 -7.30 -14.47 -8.77
N TYR A 226 -6.87 -13.62 -7.83
CA TYR A 226 -5.78 -12.67 -8.05
C TYR A 226 -4.49 -13.35 -8.54
N LEU A 227 -4.14 -14.51 -7.99
CA LEU A 227 -2.96 -15.27 -8.44
C LEU A 227 -3.07 -15.67 -9.91
N SER A 228 -4.25 -16.09 -10.35
CA SER A 228 -4.47 -16.43 -11.75
C SER A 228 -4.39 -15.21 -12.67
N LEU A 229 -4.80 -14.02 -12.21
CA LEU A 229 -4.67 -12.78 -12.97
C LEU A 229 -3.21 -12.31 -13.06
N GLN A 230 -2.42 -12.57 -12.02
CA GLN A 230 -1.01 -12.22 -11.98
C GLN A 230 -0.17 -13.11 -12.92
N GLU A 231 -0.36 -14.43 -12.85
CA GLU A 231 0.46 -15.40 -13.58
C GLU A 231 0.06 -15.54 -15.06
N ARG A 232 -1.16 -15.15 -15.42
CA ARG A 232 -1.61 -15.19 -16.81
C ARG A 232 -1.02 -14.01 -17.58
N SER A 233 -0.16 -14.31 -18.55
CA SER A 233 0.36 -13.30 -19.46
C SER A 233 -0.76 -12.65 -20.26
N VAL A 234 -0.75 -11.32 -20.33
CA VAL A 234 -1.63 -10.56 -21.22
C VAL A 234 -1.17 -10.62 -22.68
N HIS A 235 -2.04 -10.23 -23.62
CA HIS A 235 -1.69 -10.22 -25.04
C HIS A 235 -0.58 -9.20 -25.33
N GLY A 236 0.29 -9.49 -26.32
CA GLY A 236 1.44 -8.65 -26.66
C GLY A 236 1.11 -7.17 -26.90
N ASP A 237 -0.08 -6.91 -27.44
CA ASP A 237 -0.63 -5.58 -27.73
C ASP A 237 -1.01 -4.76 -26.49
N GLU A 238 -1.15 -5.41 -25.32
CA GLU A 238 -1.42 -4.75 -24.04
C GLU A 238 -0.15 -4.19 -23.39
N TYR A 239 1.04 -4.73 -23.74
CA TYR A 239 2.36 -4.20 -23.35
C TYR A 239 2.73 -2.93 -24.15
N SER A 240 1.81 -1.98 -24.15
CA SER A 240 1.92 -0.66 -24.77
C SER A 240 2.44 0.37 -23.77
N PHE A 241 3.05 1.46 -24.28
CA PHE A 241 3.51 2.56 -23.43
C PHE A 241 2.37 3.20 -22.64
N ASN A 242 1.18 3.28 -23.25
CA ASN A 242 -0.01 3.84 -22.61
C ASN A 242 -0.46 3.02 -21.40
N MET A 243 -0.57 1.68 -21.54
CA MET A 243 -0.98 0.84 -20.40
C MET A 243 0.10 0.81 -19.32
N TYR A 244 1.38 0.77 -19.71
CA TYR A 244 2.51 0.88 -18.79
C TYR A 244 2.47 2.16 -17.97
N LEU A 245 2.33 3.32 -18.62
CA LEU A 245 2.29 4.60 -17.93
C LEU A 245 1.06 4.72 -17.02
N CYS A 246 -0.09 4.24 -17.47
CA CYS A 246 -1.31 4.17 -16.65
C CYS A 246 -1.08 3.36 -15.38
N TYR A 247 -0.47 2.17 -15.51
CA TYR A 247 -0.14 1.30 -14.39
C TYR A 247 0.82 1.96 -13.38
N LEU A 248 1.88 2.61 -13.87
CA LEU A 248 2.85 3.29 -13.01
C LEU A 248 2.23 4.46 -12.25
N LEU A 249 1.48 5.31 -12.96
CA LEU A 249 0.96 6.56 -12.40
C LEU A 249 -0.38 6.39 -11.70
N TYR A 250 -0.98 5.20 -11.71
CA TYR A 250 -2.32 4.93 -11.16
C TYR A 250 -2.51 5.52 -9.76
N ALA A 251 -3.22 6.66 -9.72
CA ALA A 251 -3.35 7.52 -8.55
C ALA A 251 -3.82 6.79 -7.28
N PRO A 252 -4.83 5.89 -7.34
CA PRO A 252 -5.34 5.20 -6.15
C PRO A 252 -4.29 4.40 -5.39
N LEU A 253 -3.23 3.96 -6.06
CA LEU A 253 -2.20 3.14 -5.43
C LEU A 253 -0.82 3.82 -5.44
N TYR A 254 -0.72 5.06 -5.90
CA TYR A 254 0.56 5.73 -6.17
C TYR A 254 1.35 6.09 -4.91
N ILE A 255 0.72 6.70 -3.89
CA ILE A 255 1.40 7.16 -2.67
C ILE A 255 1.70 6.00 -1.72
N ALA A 256 0.66 5.25 -1.34
CA ALA A 256 0.74 4.22 -0.30
C ALA A 256 -0.35 3.16 -0.48
N GLY A 257 -0.48 2.61 -1.70
CA GLY A 257 -1.41 1.52 -1.98
C GLY A 257 -0.76 0.14 -1.96
N PRO A 258 -1.55 -0.93 -1.89
CA PRO A 258 -1.05 -2.27 -2.17
C PRO A 258 -0.40 -2.38 -3.55
N ILE A 259 0.61 -3.22 -3.65
CA ILE A 259 1.36 -3.48 -4.89
C ILE A 259 0.57 -4.49 -5.72
N VAL A 260 0.34 -4.15 -6.98
CA VAL A 260 -0.39 -4.97 -7.95
C VAL A 260 0.57 -5.32 -9.09
N SER A 261 0.55 -6.55 -9.61
CA SER A 261 1.31 -6.93 -10.82
C SER A 261 0.77 -6.25 -12.08
N PHE A 262 1.58 -6.19 -13.14
CA PHE A 262 1.14 -5.55 -14.38
C PHE A 262 0.03 -6.35 -15.05
N ASN A 263 0.20 -7.67 -15.18
CA ASN A 263 -0.81 -8.55 -15.78
C ASN A 263 -2.19 -8.43 -15.12
N ALA A 264 -2.22 -8.43 -13.77
CA ALA A 264 -3.46 -8.29 -13.03
C ALA A 264 -4.08 -6.90 -13.17
N PHE A 265 -3.26 -5.85 -13.27
CA PHE A 265 -3.75 -4.49 -13.50
C PHE A 265 -4.34 -4.34 -14.91
N ALA A 266 -3.59 -4.74 -15.94
CA ALA A 266 -4.01 -4.64 -17.35
C ALA A 266 -5.32 -5.41 -17.61
N THR A 267 -5.40 -6.66 -17.14
CA THR A 267 -6.63 -7.47 -17.26
C THR A 267 -7.83 -6.79 -16.61
N GLN A 268 -7.65 -6.21 -15.42
CA GLN A 268 -8.74 -5.55 -14.69
C GLN A 268 -9.13 -4.18 -15.28
N MET A 269 -8.23 -3.58 -16.05
CA MET A 269 -8.47 -2.33 -16.78
C MET A 269 -9.48 -2.54 -17.93
N ASP A 270 -9.36 -3.67 -18.62
CA ASP A 270 -10.32 -4.13 -19.62
C ASP A 270 -11.61 -4.65 -18.99
N MET A 271 -11.48 -5.50 -17.97
CA MET A 271 -12.58 -6.17 -17.30
C MET A 271 -12.55 -5.87 -15.80
N PRO A 272 -13.30 -4.85 -15.34
CA PRO A 272 -13.34 -4.49 -13.93
C PRO A 272 -13.64 -5.67 -13.01
N GLN A 273 -13.09 -5.63 -11.80
CA GLN A 273 -13.28 -6.68 -10.79
C GLN A 273 -14.78 -6.95 -10.56
N LYS A 274 -15.13 -8.24 -10.43
CA LYS A 274 -16.51 -8.70 -10.13
C LYS A 274 -16.59 -9.49 -8.83
N ASN A 275 -15.48 -9.63 -8.12
CA ASN A 275 -15.39 -10.41 -6.88
C ASN A 275 -16.09 -9.71 -5.72
N TYR A 276 -16.07 -8.37 -5.72
CA TYR A 276 -16.72 -7.54 -4.72
C TYR A 276 -17.94 -6.87 -5.32
N SER A 277 -19.12 -7.20 -4.79
CA SER A 277 -20.34 -6.47 -5.09
C SER A 277 -20.31 -5.05 -4.51
N LEU A 278 -21.13 -4.14 -5.03
CA LEU A 278 -21.26 -2.78 -4.50
C LEU A 278 -21.56 -2.78 -3.00
N GLY A 279 -22.42 -3.67 -2.52
CA GLY A 279 -22.72 -3.81 -1.09
C GLY A 279 -21.51 -4.19 -0.25
N GLN A 280 -20.65 -5.09 -0.76
CA GLN A 280 -19.41 -5.47 -0.07
C GLN A 280 -18.39 -4.34 -0.07
N ILE A 281 -18.30 -3.55 -1.15
CA ILE A 281 -17.41 -2.38 -1.23
C ILE A 281 -17.88 -1.30 -0.24
N THR A 282 -19.17 -0.99 -0.21
CA THR A 282 -19.74 -0.04 0.76
C THR A 282 -19.48 -0.48 2.20
N TRP A 283 -19.69 -1.78 2.50
CA TRP A 283 -19.40 -2.32 3.81
C TRP A 283 -17.90 -2.27 4.17
N TYR A 284 -17.02 -2.44 3.19
CA TYR A 284 -15.58 -2.25 3.36
C TYR A 284 -15.25 -0.79 3.75
N GLY A 285 -15.88 0.19 3.10
CA GLY A 285 -15.76 1.61 3.45
C GLY A 285 -16.30 1.93 4.84
N ILE A 286 -17.46 1.39 5.22
CA ILE A 286 -18.04 1.56 6.57
C ILE A 286 -17.10 1.00 7.63
N ARG A 287 -16.57 -0.21 7.43
CA ARG A 287 -15.58 -0.82 8.33
C ARG A 287 -14.33 0.04 8.48
N TRP A 288 -13.89 0.68 7.41
CA TRP A 288 -12.77 1.61 7.45
C TRP A 288 -13.08 2.82 8.33
N ILE A 289 -14.26 3.44 8.18
CA ILE A 289 -14.72 4.56 9.01
C ILE A 289 -14.80 4.17 10.49
N LEU A 290 -15.38 3.02 10.81
CA LEU A 290 -15.44 2.52 12.19
C LEU A 290 -14.04 2.30 12.79
N THR A 291 -13.09 1.80 11.97
CA THR A 291 -11.70 1.64 12.40
C THR A 291 -11.00 2.98 12.60
N LEU A 292 -11.33 3.99 11.77
CA LEU A 292 -10.81 5.35 11.92
C LEU A 292 -11.28 5.95 13.25
N PHE A 293 -12.56 5.79 13.60
CA PHE A 293 -13.06 6.23 14.91
C PHE A 293 -12.35 5.54 16.06
N LEU A 294 -12.07 4.24 15.95
CA LEU A 294 -11.31 3.51 16.96
C LEU A 294 -9.87 4.04 17.09
N MET A 295 -9.21 4.35 15.97
CA MET A 295 -7.89 4.98 15.97
C MET A 295 -7.92 6.37 16.63
N GLU A 296 -8.90 7.21 16.27
CA GLU A 296 -9.07 8.52 16.89
C GLU A 296 -9.35 8.39 18.40
N ALA A 297 -10.21 7.46 18.82
CA ALA A 297 -10.45 7.21 20.23
C ALA A 297 -9.16 6.81 20.95
N MET A 298 -8.38 5.88 20.38
CA MET A 298 -7.10 5.46 20.94
C MET A 298 -6.13 6.65 21.08
N THR A 299 -5.93 7.47 20.05
CA THR A 299 -4.95 8.58 20.11
C THR A 299 -5.38 9.73 21.01
N HIS A 300 -6.67 9.88 21.32
CA HIS A 300 -7.15 10.90 22.28
C HIS A 300 -7.05 10.46 23.75
N HIS A 301 -7.02 9.15 24.01
CA HIS A 301 -7.04 8.60 25.36
C HIS A 301 -5.72 7.93 25.76
N ILE A 302 -4.93 7.45 24.80
CA ILE A 302 -3.73 6.66 25.02
C ILE A 302 -2.58 7.15 24.14
N TYR A 303 -1.54 7.71 24.77
CA TYR A 303 -0.50 8.50 24.11
C TYR A 303 0.78 7.72 23.78
N TYR A 304 0.64 6.50 23.23
CA TYR A 304 1.77 5.57 23.04
C TYR A 304 2.97 6.15 22.27
N ASN A 305 2.75 6.88 21.17
CA ASN A 305 3.87 7.41 20.38
C ASN A 305 4.47 8.64 21.02
N ALA A 306 3.66 9.46 21.68
CA ALA A 306 4.17 10.59 22.45
C ALA A 306 5.15 10.12 23.54
N PHE A 307 4.85 9.02 24.24
CA PHE A 307 5.79 8.38 25.17
C PHE A 307 7.08 7.95 24.48
N ALA A 308 6.97 7.26 23.34
CA ALA A 308 8.14 6.77 22.60
C ALA A 308 9.06 7.92 22.12
N VAL A 309 8.49 9.03 21.66
CA VAL A 309 9.24 10.19 21.15
C VAL A 309 9.82 11.04 22.28
N SER A 310 9.14 11.14 23.43
CA SER A 310 9.53 12.05 24.52
C SER A 310 10.69 11.55 25.39
N GLY A 311 11.20 10.34 25.15
CA GLY A 311 12.37 9.83 25.88
C GLY A 311 12.11 9.56 27.37
N THR A 312 10.84 9.41 27.78
CA THR A 312 10.45 9.25 29.20
C THR A 312 10.74 7.87 29.79
N TRP A 313 11.30 6.94 29.00
CA TRP A 313 11.57 5.54 29.39
C TRP A 313 12.41 5.41 30.67
N ARG A 314 13.27 6.38 30.98
CA ARG A 314 14.08 6.37 32.23
C ARG A 314 13.25 6.54 33.50
N GLN A 315 12.03 7.08 33.40
CA GLN A 315 11.15 7.36 34.53
C GLN A 315 10.05 6.30 34.69
N LEU A 316 10.02 5.31 33.79
CA LEU A 316 8.98 4.30 33.70
C LEU A 316 9.48 2.96 34.25
N SER A 317 8.58 2.23 34.90
CA SER A 317 8.84 0.86 35.33
C SER A 317 8.91 -0.10 34.12
N PRO A 318 9.55 -1.27 34.28
CA PRO A 318 9.63 -2.26 33.20
C PRO A 318 8.26 -2.67 32.60
N LEU A 319 7.23 -2.76 33.44
CA LEU A 319 5.87 -3.08 32.99
C LEU A 319 5.27 -1.96 32.14
N GLU A 320 5.46 -0.70 32.52
CA GLU A 320 4.96 0.44 31.76
C GLU A 320 5.65 0.57 30.41
N ILE A 321 6.97 0.31 30.37
CA ILE A 321 7.74 0.24 29.12
C ILE A 321 7.18 -0.85 28.21
N LEU A 322 6.87 -2.04 28.75
CA LEU A 322 6.28 -3.14 27.98
C LEU A 322 4.89 -2.77 27.43
N ILE A 323 4.04 -2.14 28.24
CA ILE A 323 2.71 -1.67 27.83
C ILE A 323 2.82 -0.63 26.70
N ILE A 324 3.72 0.35 26.83
CA ILE A 324 3.95 1.37 25.81
C ILE A 324 4.49 0.74 24.52
N GLY A 325 5.49 -0.14 24.62
CA GLY A 325 6.06 -0.84 23.46
C GLY A 325 5.00 -1.67 22.71
N TYR A 326 4.18 -2.42 23.45
CA TYR A 326 3.05 -3.16 22.90
C TYR A 326 2.04 -2.23 22.22
N GLY A 327 1.71 -1.10 22.86
CA GLY A 327 0.83 -0.08 22.31
C GLY A 327 1.36 0.57 21.03
N VAL A 328 2.65 0.88 20.95
CA VAL A 328 3.30 1.42 19.74
C VAL A 328 3.20 0.43 18.58
N VAL A 329 3.41 -0.86 18.82
CA VAL A 329 3.26 -1.90 17.78
C VAL A 329 1.81 -1.98 17.28
N ASN A 330 0.83 -1.96 18.19
CA ASN A 330 -0.59 -1.96 17.83
C ASN A 330 -0.99 -0.68 17.07
N PHE A 331 -0.51 0.48 17.51
CA PHE A 331 -0.69 1.74 16.79
C PHE A 331 -0.11 1.67 15.38
N MET A 332 1.12 1.13 15.24
CA MET A 332 1.77 0.99 13.94
C MET A 332 0.94 0.09 13.01
N TRP A 333 0.40 -1.01 13.51
CA TRP A 333 -0.50 -1.87 12.76
C TRP A 333 -1.77 -1.10 12.32
N PHE A 334 -2.45 -0.41 13.26
CA PHE A 334 -3.65 0.39 12.99
C PHE A 334 -3.42 1.47 11.94
N LYS A 335 -2.30 2.21 12.05
CA LYS A 335 -1.89 3.25 11.11
C LYS A 335 -1.79 2.68 9.70
N PHE A 336 -1.00 1.64 9.51
CA PHE A 336 -0.80 1.06 8.17
C PHE A 336 -2.06 0.38 7.64
N PHE A 337 -2.83 -0.27 8.53
CA PHE A 337 -4.13 -0.83 8.19
C PHE A 337 -5.06 0.23 7.62
N LEU A 338 -5.20 1.39 8.27
CA LEU A 338 -6.04 2.49 7.79
C LEU A 338 -5.52 3.07 6.47
N ILE A 339 -4.23 3.40 6.40
CA ILE A 339 -3.65 4.00 5.19
C ILE A 339 -3.81 3.07 3.98
N TRP A 340 -3.39 1.81 4.09
CA TRP A 340 -3.42 0.89 2.97
C TRP A 340 -4.84 0.48 2.58
N ARG A 341 -5.74 0.31 3.55
CA ARG A 341 -7.15 0.02 3.24
C ARG A 341 -7.84 1.18 2.56
N TYR A 342 -7.50 2.41 2.89
CA TYR A 342 -8.05 3.60 2.23
C TYR A 342 -7.71 3.59 0.73
N PHE A 343 -6.42 3.43 0.39
CA PHE A 343 -5.98 3.36 -1.00
C PHE A 343 -6.49 2.11 -1.73
N ARG A 344 -6.61 0.98 -1.03
CA ARG A 344 -7.28 -0.21 -1.57
C ARG A 344 -8.78 0.03 -1.84
N PHE A 345 -9.49 0.72 -0.94
CA PHE A 345 -10.89 1.09 -1.13
C PHE A 345 -11.05 1.97 -2.38
N TRP A 346 -10.19 2.98 -2.54
CA TRP A 346 -10.16 3.81 -3.74
C TRP A 346 -9.97 2.97 -5.01
N SER A 347 -9.03 2.02 -4.98
CA SER A 347 -8.81 1.11 -6.10
C SER A 347 -10.03 0.24 -6.43
N LEU A 348 -10.69 -0.30 -5.40
CA LEU A 348 -11.91 -1.12 -5.56
C LEU A 348 -13.07 -0.32 -6.16
N MET A 349 -13.27 0.93 -5.70
CA MET A 349 -14.27 1.85 -6.24
C MET A 349 -14.02 2.19 -7.72
N SER A 350 -12.77 2.08 -8.17
CA SER A 350 -12.34 2.30 -9.56
C SER A 350 -12.35 1.01 -10.39
N GLY A 351 -12.74 -0.13 -9.79
CA GLY A 351 -12.85 -1.42 -10.48
C GLY A 351 -11.58 -2.26 -10.50
N ILE A 352 -10.52 -1.88 -9.79
CA ILE A 352 -9.27 -2.67 -9.69
C ILE A 352 -9.17 -3.28 -8.30
N GLU A 353 -9.20 -4.60 -8.21
CA GLU A 353 -8.89 -5.35 -7.01
C GLU A 353 -7.39 -5.41 -6.79
N ALA A 354 -6.96 -4.79 -5.69
CA ALA A 354 -5.61 -4.90 -5.16
C ALA A 354 -5.57 -5.87 -3.96
N PRO A 355 -4.45 -6.58 -3.72
CA PRO A 355 -4.32 -7.44 -2.54
C PRO A 355 -4.49 -6.67 -1.22
N GLU A 356 -5.06 -7.32 -0.20
CA GLU A 356 -5.09 -6.75 1.16
C GLU A 356 -3.68 -6.79 1.78
N ASN A 357 -3.24 -5.69 2.39
CA ASN A 357 -1.91 -5.58 2.96
C ASN A 357 -1.83 -6.01 4.43
N MET A 358 -2.95 -5.97 5.15
CA MET A 358 -3.07 -6.40 6.54
C MET A 358 -4.21 -7.42 6.71
N PRO A 359 -4.09 -8.63 6.13
CA PRO A 359 -5.12 -9.66 6.23
C PRO A 359 -5.33 -10.20 7.65
N ARG A 360 -4.35 -10.06 8.55
CA ARG A 360 -4.44 -10.50 9.95
C ARG A 360 -4.03 -9.40 10.92
N CYS A 361 -4.62 -9.44 12.11
CA CYS A 361 -4.19 -8.63 13.23
C CYS A 361 -2.81 -9.08 13.72
N ILE A 362 -1.98 -8.12 14.17
CA ILE A 362 -0.65 -8.41 14.73
C ILE A 362 -0.72 -9.37 15.92
N ASN A 363 -1.76 -9.25 16.76
CA ASN A 363 -1.98 -10.11 17.93
C ASN A 363 -2.49 -11.52 17.56
N ASN A 364 -2.72 -11.81 16.28
CA ASN A 364 -3.14 -13.11 15.76
C ASN A 364 -2.08 -13.73 14.83
N CYS A 365 -0.82 -13.33 15.00
CA CYS A 365 0.34 -13.91 14.32
C CYS A 365 1.16 -14.72 15.34
N TYR A 366 1.21 -16.05 15.17
CA TYR A 366 1.84 -16.97 16.13
C TYR A 366 3.31 -17.26 15.83
N ASP A 367 3.76 -16.93 14.61
CA ASP A 367 5.09 -17.22 14.12
C ASP A 367 5.56 -16.12 13.14
N LEU A 368 6.88 -16.09 12.89
CA LEU A 368 7.51 -15.08 12.03
C LEU A 368 7.08 -15.18 10.57
N GLU A 369 6.79 -16.39 10.07
CA GLU A 369 6.39 -16.60 8.68
C GLU A 369 5.00 -16.00 8.44
N THR A 370 4.05 -16.30 9.32
CA THR A 370 2.69 -15.76 9.33
C THR A 370 2.72 -14.23 9.48
N PHE A 371 3.60 -13.69 10.33
CA PHE A 371 3.80 -12.25 10.46
C PHE A 371 4.20 -11.63 9.11
N TRP A 372 5.26 -12.11 8.45
CA TRP A 372 5.73 -11.54 7.18
C TRP A 372 4.76 -11.75 6.00
N LYS A 373 3.99 -12.84 6.01
CA LYS A 373 2.90 -13.07 5.03
C LYS A 373 1.69 -12.17 5.26
N SER A 374 1.51 -11.65 6.48
CA SER A 374 0.34 -10.86 6.87
C SER A 374 0.62 -9.37 7.04
N TRP A 375 1.88 -8.98 7.24
CA TRP A 375 2.29 -7.59 7.34
C TRP A 375 2.79 -7.10 6.00
N HIS A 376 2.13 -6.08 5.44
CA HIS A 376 2.44 -5.57 4.10
C HIS A 376 2.39 -6.68 3.03
N ALA A 377 1.33 -7.50 3.07
CA ALA A 377 1.26 -8.76 2.34
C ALA A 377 1.42 -8.63 0.82
N SER A 378 1.01 -7.52 0.19
CA SER A 378 1.25 -7.31 -1.25
C SER A 378 2.73 -7.17 -1.59
N PHE A 379 3.53 -6.54 -0.71
CA PHE A 379 4.97 -6.45 -0.87
C PHE A 379 5.65 -7.80 -0.68
N ASN A 380 5.22 -8.58 0.31
CA ASN A 380 5.70 -9.95 0.49
C ASN A 380 5.43 -10.81 -0.75
N LYS A 381 4.20 -10.76 -1.29
CA LYS A 381 3.86 -11.46 -2.55
C LYS A 381 4.73 -11.01 -3.71
N TRP A 382 4.92 -9.69 -3.85
CA TRP A 382 5.78 -9.12 -4.89
C TRP A 382 7.24 -9.61 -4.77
N LEU A 383 7.80 -9.65 -3.56
CA LEU A 383 9.16 -10.14 -3.31
C LEU A 383 9.32 -11.60 -3.75
N VAL A 384 8.37 -12.46 -3.38
CA VAL A 384 8.41 -13.88 -3.74
C VAL A 384 8.32 -14.04 -5.26
N SER A 385 7.41 -13.32 -5.92
CA SER A 385 7.19 -13.45 -7.36
C SER A 385 8.32 -12.88 -8.22
N TYR A 386 8.85 -11.71 -7.87
CA TYR A 386 9.75 -10.95 -8.77
C TYR A 386 11.22 -10.93 -8.34
N SER A 387 11.49 -10.97 -7.04
CA SER A 387 12.88 -10.95 -6.53
C SER A 387 13.45 -12.37 -6.44
N MET A 388 12.77 -13.23 -5.69
CA MET A 388 13.27 -14.59 -5.41
C MET A 388 13.24 -15.47 -6.66
N CYS A 389 12.13 -15.52 -7.39
CA CYS A 389 12.06 -16.31 -8.63
C CYS A 389 12.85 -15.69 -9.79
N GLY A 390 13.02 -14.36 -9.82
CA GLY A 390 13.69 -13.65 -10.92
C GLY A 390 15.22 -13.70 -10.87
N LEU A 391 15.82 -13.59 -9.69
CA LEU A 391 17.28 -13.68 -9.51
C LEU A 391 17.79 -15.12 -9.39
N PHE A 392 17.05 -16.00 -8.71
CA PHE A 392 17.52 -17.36 -8.40
C PHE A 392 17.09 -18.44 -9.39
N SER A 393 16.33 -18.11 -10.45
CA SER A 393 16.07 -19.07 -11.54
C SER A 393 17.22 -19.21 -12.52
N HIS A 394 18.28 -18.42 -12.36
CA HIS A 394 19.48 -18.40 -13.21
C HIS A 394 20.78 -18.71 -12.46
N LEU A 395 20.70 -18.99 -11.15
CA LEU A 395 21.74 -19.64 -10.35
C LEU A 395 21.35 -21.11 -10.18
#